data_AF-A0A0H3WSD3-F1
#
_entry.id   AF-A0A0H3WSD3-F1
#
_cell.length_a   1.000
_cell.length_b   1.000
_cell.length_c   1.000
_cell.angle_alpha   90.00
_cell.angle_beta   90.00
_cell.angle_gamma   90.00
#
_symmetry.space_group_name_H-M   'P 1'
#
loop_
_entity.id
_entity.type
_entity.pdbx_description
1 polymer ?
#
loop_
_entity_poly.entity_id
_entity_poly.type
_entity_poly.pdbx_seq_one_letter_code
_entity_poly.pdbx_strand_id
1 'polypeptide(L)'
;MEAFILLARGDLVPPESVDLPVDRSIDTRYPRVTIHEQGTSERGALHYDGCMRAWCYDGEEKKRFLPVDVKLDSLEGSPFWWSVRGEVRSPVASHAAFDEALRLTFRSNLPNGTYDVESPPDANVTMIYQLTFRDPPNYPGQDVHLTISAMSGKVTLCNDPANYLMAGAFDEVVIPVPALRPLIGAGPRWPYKIYVRCGYFEVMRP
;
A
#
# COMPACT_ATOMS: atom_id res chain seq x y z
N MET A 1 1.21 12.43 -15.83
CA MET A 1 1.45 11.79 -14.52
C MET A 1 2.42 10.66 -14.75
N GLU A 2 3.67 10.84 -14.36
CA GLU A 2 4.74 9.86 -14.56
C GLU A 2 4.94 9.09 -13.25
N ALA A 3 4.97 7.76 -13.35
CA ALA A 3 5.26 6.88 -12.22
C ALA A 3 6.75 6.51 -12.27
N PHE A 4 7.45 6.69 -11.16
CA PHE A 4 8.87 6.37 -11.02
C PHE A 4 9.05 5.17 -10.11
N ILE A 5 10.12 4.41 -10.33
CA ILE A 5 10.57 3.34 -9.45
C ILE A 5 11.67 3.88 -8.54
N LEU A 6 11.61 3.52 -7.26
CA LEU A 6 12.61 3.85 -6.27
C LEU A 6 13.50 2.65 -5.98
N LEU A 7 14.81 2.81 -6.17
CA LEU A 7 15.79 1.78 -5.83
C LEU A 7 16.15 1.85 -4.34
N ALA A 8 16.73 0.77 -3.80
CA ALA A 8 17.14 0.68 -2.39
C ALA A 8 18.13 1.80 -1.95
N ARG A 9 18.77 2.48 -2.91
CA ARG A 9 19.67 3.63 -2.69
C ARG A 9 18.99 5.00 -2.71
N GLY A 10 17.68 5.05 -2.95
CA GLY A 10 16.91 6.29 -3.04
C GLY A 10 16.86 6.91 -4.44
N ASP A 11 17.44 6.25 -5.45
CA ASP A 11 17.44 6.74 -6.83
C ASP A 11 16.06 6.52 -7.49
N LEU A 12 15.53 7.57 -8.12
CA LEU A 12 14.32 7.53 -8.93
C LEU A 12 14.66 7.20 -10.38
N VAL A 13 14.03 6.17 -10.94
CA VAL A 13 14.19 5.81 -12.35
C VAL A 13 12.83 5.66 -13.03
N PRO A 14 12.70 6.11 -14.30
CA PRO A 14 11.51 5.80 -15.08
C PRO A 14 11.43 4.28 -15.35
N PRO A 15 10.23 3.72 -15.55
CA PRO A 15 10.03 2.28 -15.76
C PRO A 15 10.74 1.72 -17.01
N GLU A 16 11.20 2.60 -17.92
CA GLU A 16 11.72 2.26 -19.25
C GLU A 16 13.25 2.03 -19.30
N SER A 17 13.94 1.96 -18.17
CA SER A 17 15.41 1.83 -18.12
C SER A 17 15.96 0.40 -18.24
N VAL A 18 15.13 -0.58 -18.64
CA VAL A 18 15.56 -1.97 -18.87
C VAL A 18 15.21 -2.38 -20.30
N ASP A 19 16.15 -2.13 -21.23
CA ASP A 19 16.06 -2.53 -22.64
C ASP A 19 15.97 -4.06 -22.81
N LEU A 20 14.74 -4.62 -22.84
CA LEU A 20 14.43 -5.92 -23.44
C LEU A 20 13.03 -5.91 -24.06
N PRO A 21 12.80 -6.68 -25.14
CA PRO A 21 11.62 -6.54 -25.98
C PRO A 21 10.36 -7.15 -25.32
N VAL A 22 9.28 -6.36 -25.34
CA VAL A 22 7.86 -6.75 -25.27
C VAL A 22 7.49 -7.67 -24.10
N ASP A 23 7.47 -7.13 -22.89
CA ASP A 23 6.35 -7.32 -21.96
C ASP A 23 6.33 -6.13 -20.97
N ARG A 24 5.22 -5.40 -20.87
CA ARG A 24 5.09 -4.21 -20.01
C ARG A 24 4.89 -4.59 -18.54
N SER A 25 5.76 -5.45 -18.00
CA SER A 25 5.81 -5.74 -16.57
C SER A 25 6.79 -4.78 -15.89
N ILE A 26 6.27 -3.63 -15.47
CA ILE A 26 6.97 -2.76 -14.51
C ILE A 26 7.39 -3.64 -13.33
N ASP A 27 8.67 -3.68 -12.94
CA ASP A 27 9.10 -4.46 -11.78
C ASP A 27 8.42 -3.92 -10.52
N THR A 28 7.35 -4.59 -10.07
CA THR A 28 6.51 -4.11 -8.96
C THR A 28 7.13 -4.39 -7.58
N ARG A 29 8.30 -5.05 -7.54
CA ARG A 29 9.01 -5.38 -6.30
C ARG A 29 9.68 -4.17 -5.66
N TYR A 30 9.85 -3.09 -6.41
CA TYR A 30 10.44 -1.84 -5.92
C TYR A 30 9.36 -0.84 -5.50
N PRO A 31 9.61 -0.04 -4.44
CA PRO A 31 8.73 1.07 -4.11
C PRO A 31 8.54 2.02 -5.29
N ARG A 32 7.36 2.61 -5.40
CA ARG A 32 6.99 3.51 -6.49
C ARG A 32 6.73 4.91 -5.98
N VAL A 33 7.05 5.90 -6.80
CA VAL A 33 6.84 7.32 -6.51
C VAL A 33 6.00 7.92 -7.62
N THR A 34 4.89 8.54 -7.25
CA THR A 34 4.05 9.29 -8.17
C THR A 34 3.97 10.73 -7.70
N ILE A 35 4.11 11.67 -8.63
CA ILE A 35 4.17 13.10 -8.31
C ILE A 35 3.05 13.82 -9.03
N HIS A 36 2.32 14.68 -8.32
CA HIS A 36 1.17 15.44 -8.80
C HIS A 36 1.31 16.92 -8.48
N GLU A 37 0.63 17.76 -9.26
CA GLU A 37 0.34 19.11 -8.78
C GLU A 37 -0.55 19.01 -7.54
N GLN A 38 -0.27 19.88 -6.55
CA GLN A 38 -0.99 19.86 -5.29
C GLN A 38 -2.49 20.04 -5.49
N GLY A 39 -3.29 19.21 -4.79
CA GLY A 39 -4.76 19.28 -4.85
C GLY A 39 -5.40 18.50 -6.00
N THR A 40 -4.64 17.66 -6.71
CA THR A 40 -5.21 16.69 -7.65
C THR A 40 -6.06 15.66 -6.89
N SER A 41 -7.35 15.60 -7.18
CA SER A 41 -8.30 14.69 -6.50
C SER A 41 -8.00 13.22 -6.83
N GLU A 42 -7.89 12.37 -5.81
CA GLU A 42 -7.97 10.91 -6.01
C GLU A 42 -9.33 10.59 -6.63
N ARG A 43 -9.34 10.00 -7.84
CA ARG A 43 -10.57 9.65 -8.58
C ARG A 43 -11.59 8.96 -7.68
N GLY A 44 -12.86 9.37 -7.80
CA GLY A 44 -14.00 8.84 -7.06
C GLY A 44 -14.02 7.32 -7.06
N ALA A 45 -13.74 6.74 -5.89
CA ALA A 45 -13.84 5.33 -5.62
C ALA A 45 -15.28 4.99 -5.21
N LEU A 46 -15.74 3.78 -5.53
CA LEU A 46 -16.89 3.22 -4.83
C LEU A 46 -16.42 2.73 -3.47
N HIS A 47 -17.04 3.28 -2.44
CA HIS A 47 -16.74 3.05 -1.04
C HIS A 47 -17.80 2.11 -0.46
N TYR A 48 -17.36 1.05 0.23
CA TYR A 48 -18.24 0.06 0.84
C TYR A 48 -18.05 -0.01 2.36
N ASP A 49 -19.09 -0.43 3.07
CA ASP A 49 -19.02 -0.68 4.52
C ASP A 49 -18.07 -1.84 4.82
N GLY A 50 -16.89 -1.51 5.30
CA GLY A 50 -15.94 -2.48 5.80
C GLY A 50 -14.89 -1.83 6.70
N CYS A 51 -14.09 -2.68 7.34
CA CYS A 51 -13.08 -2.25 8.28
C CYS A 51 -11.78 -3.02 8.11
N MET A 52 -10.66 -2.32 8.29
CA MET A 52 -9.37 -2.94 8.57
C MET A 52 -8.83 -2.31 9.85
N ARG A 53 -8.31 -3.14 10.75
CA ARG A 53 -7.59 -2.68 11.94
C ARG A 53 -6.31 -3.46 12.07
N ALA A 54 -5.21 -2.75 12.28
CA ALA A 54 -3.90 -3.34 12.45
C ALA A 54 -3.02 -2.44 13.33
N TRP A 55 -1.93 -2.99 13.84
CA TRP A 55 -0.93 -2.24 14.60
C TRP A 55 0.37 -2.17 13.82
N CYS A 56 0.89 -0.96 13.65
CA CYS A 56 2.21 -0.69 13.09
C CYS A 56 3.24 -0.57 14.23
N TYR A 57 4.41 -1.14 14.02
CA TYR A 57 5.59 -0.96 14.85
C TYR A 57 6.75 -0.51 13.97
N ASP A 58 7.29 0.68 14.27
CA ASP A 58 8.43 1.31 13.56
C ASP A 58 9.75 1.24 14.36
N GLY A 59 9.83 0.30 15.31
CA GLY A 59 11.00 0.05 16.15
C GLY A 59 10.87 0.59 17.57
N GLU A 60 10.04 1.61 17.80
CA GLU A 60 9.83 2.19 19.14
C GLU A 60 8.36 2.61 19.38
N GLU A 61 7.63 3.03 18.34
CA GLU A 61 6.24 3.49 18.49
C GLU A 61 5.22 2.46 17.99
N LYS A 62 4.12 2.35 18.73
CA LYS A 62 2.96 1.55 18.35
C LYS A 62 1.86 2.45 17.82
N LYS A 63 1.51 2.31 16.54
CA LYS A 63 0.45 3.08 15.88
C LYS A 63 -0.69 2.15 15.45
N ARG A 64 -1.93 2.64 15.48
CA ARG A 64 -3.12 1.86 15.07
C ARG A 64 -3.61 2.36 13.72
N PHE A 65 -3.70 1.46 12.74
CA PHE A 65 -4.49 1.70 11.54
C PHE A 65 -5.97 1.67 11.91
N LEU A 66 -6.64 2.80 11.70
CA LEU A 66 -8.08 2.93 11.92
C LEU A 66 -8.84 2.51 10.67
N PRO A 67 -10.04 1.92 10.83
CA PRO A 67 -10.91 1.66 9.70
C PRO A 67 -11.24 2.96 9.00
N VAL A 68 -11.07 3.01 7.68
CA VAL A 68 -11.53 4.16 6.91
C VAL A 68 -12.39 3.74 5.75
N ASP A 69 -11.97 2.78 4.92
CA ASP A 69 -12.73 2.47 3.72
C ASP A 69 -12.35 1.17 3.02
N VAL A 70 -13.26 0.63 2.23
CA VAL A 70 -12.99 -0.49 1.30
C VAL A 70 -13.18 0.01 -0.11
N LYS A 71 -12.13 -0.09 -0.93
CA LYS A 71 -12.18 0.29 -2.34
C LYS A 71 -12.16 -0.96 -3.21
N LEU A 72 -13.21 -1.14 -4.00
CA LEU A 72 -13.19 -2.16 -5.05
C LEU A 72 -12.42 -1.60 -6.25
N ASP A 73 -11.15 -1.98 -6.40
CA ASP A 73 -10.33 -1.59 -7.55
C ASP A 73 -10.51 -2.62 -8.67
N SER A 74 -11.17 -2.21 -9.76
CA SER A 74 -11.10 -2.93 -11.03
C SER A 74 -9.81 -2.52 -11.76
N LEU A 75 -8.78 -3.36 -11.71
CA LEU A 75 -7.61 -3.22 -12.59
C LEU A 75 -7.98 -3.70 -13.99
N GLU A 76 -7.82 -2.83 -14.99
CA GLU A 76 -8.09 -3.16 -16.39
C GLU A 76 -7.38 -4.46 -16.80
N GLY A 77 -8.17 -5.46 -17.23
CA GLY A 77 -7.67 -6.76 -17.71
C GLY A 77 -7.71 -7.92 -16.70
N SER A 78 -7.94 -7.68 -15.41
CA SER A 78 -8.12 -8.75 -14.40
C SER A 78 -9.39 -8.50 -13.59
N PRO A 79 -10.48 -9.25 -13.84
CA PRO A 79 -11.81 -8.80 -13.46
C PRO A 79 -12.10 -8.76 -11.95
N PHE A 80 -11.24 -9.23 -11.04
CA PHE A 80 -11.65 -9.29 -9.63
C PHE A 80 -10.53 -9.24 -8.58
N TRP A 81 -10.20 -8.04 -8.11
CA TRP A 81 -9.37 -7.83 -6.91
C TRP A 81 -10.19 -7.11 -5.84
N TRP A 82 -10.29 -7.71 -4.65
CA TRP A 82 -10.80 -7.00 -3.47
C TRP A 82 -9.66 -6.20 -2.88
N SER A 83 -9.89 -4.92 -2.61
CA SER A 83 -8.90 -4.03 -1.99
C SER A 83 -9.52 -3.40 -0.73
N VAL A 84 -8.96 -3.76 0.41
CA VAL A 84 -9.38 -3.31 1.74
C VAL A 84 -8.35 -2.29 2.21
N ARG A 85 -8.79 -1.06 2.54
CA ARG A 85 -7.91 0.02 3.01
C ARG A 85 -8.15 0.30 4.49
N GLY A 86 -7.08 0.56 5.20
CA GLY A 86 -7.07 1.07 6.55
C GLY A 86 -6.12 2.25 6.57
N GLU A 87 -6.47 3.34 7.22
CA GLU A 87 -5.62 4.53 7.26
C GLU A 87 -5.16 4.80 8.68
N VAL A 88 -3.95 5.31 8.83
CA VAL A 88 -3.54 5.99 10.06
C VAL A 88 -3.87 7.47 9.85
N ARG A 89 -5.08 7.87 10.24
CA ARG A 89 -5.42 9.29 10.36
C ARG A 89 -4.81 9.85 11.65
N SER A 90 -3.50 10.04 11.65
CA SER A 90 -2.80 10.79 12.70
C SER A 90 -2.73 12.26 12.32
N PRO A 91 -2.95 13.23 13.24
CA PRO A 91 -2.72 14.65 12.96
C PRO A 91 -1.24 14.99 12.69
N VAL A 92 -0.36 14.03 12.89
CA VAL A 92 1.03 14.02 12.41
C VAL A 92 1.23 12.63 11.82
N ALA A 93 1.02 12.44 10.52
CA ALA A 93 1.31 11.14 9.92
C ALA A 93 2.80 10.82 10.16
N SER A 94 3.11 9.53 10.28
CA SER A 94 4.46 9.12 10.58
C SER A 94 5.43 9.67 9.51
N HIS A 95 6.70 9.84 9.87
CA HIS A 95 7.73 10.26 8.90
C HIS A 95 7.53 11.67 8.31
N ALA A 96 6.72 12.53 8.97
CA ALA A 96 6.29 13.84 8.47
C ALA A 96 5.44 13.77 7.19
N ALA A 97 4.81 12.63 6.91
CA ALA A 97 3.83 12.52 5.84
C ALA A 97 2.57 13.34 6.19
N PHE A 98 1.83 13.73 5.14
CA PHE A 98 0.50 14.30 5.27
C PHE A 98 -0.57 13.23 5.49
N ASP A 99 -0.45 12.10 4.79
CA ASP A 99 -1.35 10.94 4.92
C ASP A 99 -0.57 9.62 4.87
N GLU A 100 -1.08 8.61 5.57
CA GLU A 100 -0.51 7.27 5.71
C GLU A 100 -1.62 6.23 5.61
N ALA A 101 -1.49 5.30 4.68
CA ALA A 101 -2.48 4.25 4.45
C ALA A 101 -1.84 2.87 4.28
N LEU A 102 -2.56 1.85 4.73
CA LEU A 102 -2.29 0.45 4.48
C LEU A 102 -3.42 -0.11 3.61
N ARG A 103 -3.07 -0.86 2.58
CA ARG A 103 -4.02 -1.47 1.66
C ARG A 103 -3.69 -2.94 1.46
N LEU A 104 -4.63 -3.79 1.80
CA LEU A 104 -4.60 -5.22 1.53
C LEU A 104 -5.40 -5.49 0.26
N THR A 105 -4.77 -6.06 -0.76
CA THR A 105 -5.42 -6.40 -2.03
C THR A 105 -5.25 -7.89 -2.33
N PHE A 106 -6.34 -8.59 -2.63
CA PHE A 106 -6.32 -10.03 -2.90
C PHE A 106 -7.28 -10.40 -4.03
N ARG A 107 -6.99 -11.50 -4.73
CA ARG A 107 -7.85 -12.01 -5.81
C ARG A 107 -9.20 -12.50 -5.25
N SER A 108 -10.29 -12.16 -5.91
CA SER A 108 -11.64 -12.44 -5.40
C SER A 108 -12.03 -13.92 -5.33
N ASN A 109 -11.37 -14.74 -6.13
CA ASN A 109 -11.66 -16.16 -6.29
C ASN A 109 -10.82 -17.02 -5.35
N LEU A 110 -10.02 -16.43 -4.46
CA LEU A 110 -9.25 -17.20 -3.49
C LEU A 110 -10.20 -17.89 -2.51
N PRO A 111 -10.08 -19.22 -2.34
CA PRO A 111 -10.81 -19.91 -1.29
C PRO A 111 -10.33 -19.45 0.10
N ASN A 112 -11.06 -19.85 1.14
CA ASN A 112 -10.57 -19.68 2.50
C ASN A 112 -9.30 -20.48 2.69
N GLY A 113 -8.31 -19.89 3.35
CA GLY A 113 -6.97 -20.44 3.42
C GLY A 113 -5.95 -19.40 3.86
N THR A 114 -4.71 -19.84 4.02
CA THR A 114 -3.60 -18.94 4.33
C THR A 114 -2.74 -18.76 3.10
N TYR A 115 -2.46 -17.50 2.78
CA TYR A 115 -1.73 -17.08 1.60
C TYR A 115 -0.53 -16.23 2.01
N ASP A 116 0.57 -16.41 1.28
CA ASP A 116 1.72 -15.52 1.41
C ASP A 116 1.40 -14.17 0.79
N VAL A 117 1.84 -13.11 1.47
CA VAL A 117 1.84 -11.75 0.94
C VAL A 117 3.05 -11.60 0.04
N GLU A 118 2.79 -11.35 -1.23
CA GLU A 118 3.79 -11.27 -2.28
C GLU A 118 3.71 -9.91 -2.99
N SER A 119 4.75 -9.60 -3.77
CA SER A 119 4.72 -8.44 -4.67
C SER A 119 4.07 -8.82 -6.00
N PRO A 120 3.27 -7.93 -6.63
CA PRO A 120 2.73 -8.17 -7.98
C PRO A 120 3.84 -8.49 -9.03
N PRO A 121 3.51 -8.94 -10.25
CA PRO A 121 2.16 -9.07 -10.83
C PRO A 121 1.43 -10.38 -10.48
N ASP A 122 2.17 -11.43 -10.11
CA ASP A 122 1.59 -12.78 -9.96
C ASP A 122 1.05 -13.09 -8.56
N ALA A 123 1.28 -12.18 -7.60
CA ALA A 123 0.82 -12.31 -6.23
C ALA A 123 -0.69 -12.58 -6.13
N ASN A 124 -1.08 -13.55 -5.31
CA ASN A 124 -2.50 -13.77 -5.00
C ASN A 124 -3.00 -12.77 -3.95
N VAL A 125 -2.11 -12.38 -3.03
CA VAL A 125 -2.35 -11.42 -1.96
C VAL A 125 -1.19 -10.44 -1.92
N THR A 126 -1.50 -9.16 -1.84
CA THR A 126 -0.54 -8.06 -1.79
C THR A 126 -0.91 -7.14 -0.63
N MET A 127 0.10 -6.60 0.05
CA MET A 127 -0.09 -5.56 1.04
C MET A 127 0.76 -4.37 0.63
N ILE A 128 0.14 -3.19 0.56
CA ILE A 128 0.76 -1.95 0.11
C ILE A 128 0.66 -0.93 1.22
N TYR A 129 1.78 -0.30 1.51
CA TYR A 129 1.86 0.86 2.39
C TYR A 129 2.03 2.12 1.55
N GLN A 130 1.19 3.12 1.79
CA GLN A 130 1.16 4.37 1.05
C GLN A 130 1.47 5.53 1.98
N LEU A 131 2.39 6.39 1.55
CA LEU A 131 2.71 7.65 2.20
C LEU A 131 2.47 8.79 1.22
N THR A 132 1.73 9.81 1.66
CA THR A 132 1.49 11.02 0.88
C THR A 132 2.17 12.19 1.55
N PHE A 133 3.00 12.92 0.82
CA PHE A 133 3.67 14.14 1.27
C PHE A 133 3.13 15.31 0.45
N ARG A 134 2.68 16.36 1.13
CA ARG A 134 2.27 17.61 0.48
C ARG A 134 3.39 18.62 0.55
N ASP A 135 3.73 19.19 -0.60
CA ASP A 135 4.73 20.25 -0.72
C ASP A 135 6.08 19.91 -0.04
N PRO A 136 6.69 18.73 -0.28
CA PRO A 136 7.93 18.37 0.39
C PRO A 136 9.11 19.19 -0.18
N PRO A 137 10.20 19.40 0.59
CA PRO A 137 11.28 20.34 0.23
C PRO A 137 11.92 20.12 -1.15
N ASN A 138 12.05 18.87 -1.60
CA ASN A 138 12.62 18.57 -2.93
C ASN A 138 11.61 18.74 -4.08
N TYR A 139 10.31 18.85 -3.78
CA TYR A 139 9.23 18.95 -4.75
C TYR A 139 8.21 20.04 -4.33
N PRO A 140 8.62 21.32 -4.33
CA PRO A 140 7.74 22.40 -3.91
C PRO A 140 6.52 22.55 -4.85
N GLY A 141 5.35 22.81 -4.28
CA GLY A 141 4.06 22.93 -4.97
C GLY A 141 3.46 21.60 -5.45
N GLN A 142 4.05 20.46 -5.08
CA GLN A 142 3.65 19.14 -5.56
C GLN A 142 3.26 18.21 -4.42
N ASP A 143 2.37 17.27 -4.72
CA ASP A 143 2.06 16.14 -3.86
C ASP A 143 2.88 14.92 -4.32
N VAL A 144 3.57 14.27 -3.39
CA VAL A 144 4.39 13.08 -3.64
C VAL A 144 3.77 11.88 -2.94
N HIS A 145 3.42 10.86 -3.74
CA HIS A 145 2.84 9.61 -3.28
C HIS A 145 3.85 8.49 -3.39
N LEU A 146 4.22 7.91 -2.25
CA LEU A 146 5.11 6.76 -2.13
C LEU A 146 4.27 5.50 -1.91
N THR A 147 4.46 4.50 -2.75
CA THR A 147 3.77 3.21 -2.68
C THR A 147 4.80 2.10 -2.46
N ILE A 148 4.69 1.40 -1.33
CA ILE A 148 5.70 0.43 -0.87
C ILE A 148 5.02 -0.92 -0.67
N SER A 149 5.43 -1.93 -1.43
CA SER A 149 4.94 -3.30 -1.29
C SER A 149 5.54 -3.97 -0.06
N ALA A 150 4.74 -4.78 0.64
CA ALA A 150 5.26 -5.67 1.66
C ALA A 150 6.23 -6.69 1.06
N MET A 151 7.27 -7.02 1.83
CA MET A 151 8.29 -7.99 1.45
C MET A 151 7.91 -9.41 1.88
N SER A 152 7.16 -9.53 2.98
CA SER A 152 6.71 -10.80 3.52
C SER A 152 5.50 -10.63 4.41
N GLY A 153 4.77 -11.72 4.61
CA GLY A 153 3.67 -11.82 5.56
C GLY A 153 2.73 -12.94 5.16
N LYS A 154 1.76 -13.23 6.03
CA LYS A 154 0.70 -14.19 5.74
C LYS A 154 -0.66 -13.60 6.06
N VAL A 155 -1.61 -13.84 5.18
CA VAL A 155 -3.01 -13.48 5.36
C VAL A 155 -3.84 -14.75 5.35
N THR A 156 -4.67 -14.92 6.37
CA THR A 156 -5.67 -15.97 6.43
C THR A 156 -7.02 -15.39 6.03
N LEU A 157 -7.59 -15.90 4.94
CA LEU A 157 -8.92 -15.55 4.45
C LEU A 157 -9.97 -16.45 5.11
N CYS A 158 -11.02 -15.82 5.63
CA CYS A 158 -12.15 -16.42 6.35
C CYS A 158 -13.46 -15.85 5.79
N ASN A 159 -13.66 -15.92 4.48
CA ASN A 159 -14.87 -15.45 3.83
C ASN A 159 -16.07 -16.33 4.22
N ASP A 160 -17.23 -15.70 4.40
CA ASP A 160 -18.53 -16.34 4.60
C ASP A 160 -19.50 -15.87 3.51
N PRO A 161 -19.55 -16.59 2.37
CA PRO A 161 -20.40 -16.23 1.25
C PRO A 161 -21.89 -16.27 1.58
N ALA A 162 -22.32 -17.08 2.56
CA ALA A 162 -23.73 -17.20 2.92
C ALA A 162 -24.25 -15.93 3.61
N ASN A 163 -23.36 -15.23 4.31
CA ASN A 163 -23.64 -13.96 4.97
C ASN A 163 -23.08 -12.76 4.21
N TYR A 164 -22.66 -12.94 2.95
CA TYR A 164 -22.03 -11.90 2.14
C TYR A 164 -20.79 -11.26 2.80
N LEU A 165 -20.13 -11.95 3.73
CA LEU A 165 -19.02 -11.43 4.49
C LEU A 165 -17.69 -11.88 3.86
N MET A 166 -16.78 -10.95 3.67
CA MET A 166 -15.37 -11.24 3.39
C MET A 166 -14.54 -10.79 4.57
N ALA A 167 -13.74 -11.68 5.11
CA ALA A 167 -12.98 -11.40 6.31
C ALA A 167 -11.64 -12.12 6.29
N GLY A 168 -10.74 -11.66 7.14
CA GLY A 168 -9.46 -12.31 7.32
C GLY A 168 -8.61 -11.64 8.37
N ALA A 169 -7.46 -12.27 8.63
CA ALA A 169 -6.50 -11.81 9.61
C ALA A 169 -5.05 -11.99 9.11
N PHE A 170 -4.13 -11.23 9.69
CA PHE A 170 -2.70 -11.34 9.44
C PHE A 170 -1.90 -11.00 10.70
N ASP A 171 -0.90 -11.82 11.02
CA ASP A 171 -0.17 -11.73 12.28
C ASP A 171 1.08 -10.85 12.20
N GLU A 172 1.89 -11.01 11.15
CA GLU A 172 3.04 -10.15 10.88
C GLU A 172 3.22 -9.97 9.38
N VAL A 173 3.25 -8.70 8.95
CA VAL A 173 3.60 -8.28 7.60
C VAL A 173 4.76 -7.29 7.71
N VAL A 174 5.80 -7.51 6.92
CA VAL A 174 7.03 -6.71 6.96
C VAL A 174 7.10 -5.85 5.70
N ILE A 175 7.26 -4.54 5.91
CA ILE A 175 7.27 -3.54 4.84
C ILE A 175 8.59 -2.78 4.87
N PRO A 176 9.43 -2.86 3.82
CA PRO A 176 10.72 -2.19 3.76
C PRO A 176 10.56 -0.73 3.31
N VAL A 177 10.62 0.21 4.25
CA VAL A 177 10.53 1.63 3.91
C VAL A 177 11.90 2.17 3.50
N PRO A 178 12.02 2.80 2.32
CA PRO A 178 13.26 3.42 1.85
C PRO A 178 13.65 4.65 2.68
N ALA A 179 14.87 5.14 2.48
CA ALA A 179 15.29 6.43 3.05
C ALA A 179 14.52 7.59 2.42
N LEU A 180 13.69 8.29 3.20
CA LEU A 180 12.79 9.34 2.69
C LEU A 180 13.49 10.71 2.59
N ARG A 181 14.37 11.07 3.54
CA ARG A 181 15.02 12.38 3.53
C ARG A 181 15.87 12.63 2.27
N PRO A 182 16.71 11.69 1.80
CA PRO A 182 17.44 11.88 0.55
C PRO A 182 16.51 12.02 -0.66
N LEU A 183 15.33 11.42 -0.60
CA LEU A 183 14.37 11.35 -1.69
C LEU A 183 13.54 12.63 -1.82
N ILE A 184 12.81 12.98 -0.75
CA ILE A 184 11.84 14.07 -0.76
C ILE A 184 12.25 15.27 0.10
N GLY A 185 13.40 15.19 0.78
CA GLY A 185 13.86 16.25 1.70
C GLY A 185 13.20 16.20 3.09
N ALA A 186 12.30 15.25 3.33
CA ALA A 186 11.55 15.06 4.58
C ALA A 186 11.59 13.60 5.07
N GLY A 187 11.34 13.38 6.37
CA GLY A 187 11.29 12.05 6.98
C GLY A 187 12.65 11.44 7.37
N PRO A 188 12.69 10.10 7.59
CA PRO A 188 13.89 9.39 8.03
C PRO A 188 15.04 9.42 7.03
N ARG A 189 16.28 9.50 7.55
CA ARG A 189 17.50 9.50 6.74
C ARG A 189 17.90 8.10 6.24
N TRP A 190 17.54 7.06 6.98
CA TRP A 190 17.97 5.69 6.72
C TRP A 190 16.78 4.82 6.39
N PRO A 191 16.94 3.78 5.54
CA PRO A 191 15.90 2.80 5.32
C PRO A 191 15.63 2.01 6.61
N TYR A 192 14.39 1.57 6.79
CA TYR A 192 13.95 0.83 7.97
C TYR A 192 12.81 -0.13 7.57
N LYS A 193 12.37 -0.95 8.52
CA LYS A 193 11.27 -1.88 8.32
C LYS A 193 10.12 -1.52 9.24
N ILE A 194 8.92 -1.52 8.67
CA ILE A 194 7.67 -1.49 9.43
C ILE A 194 7.20 -2.93 9.64
N TYR A 195 6.79 -3.22 10.86
CA TYR A 195 6.11 -4.47 11.20
C TYR A 195 4.65 -4.18 11.46
N VAL A 196 3.77 -4.67 10.59
CA VAL A 196 2.32 -4.59 10.79
C VAL A 196 1.87 -5.89 11.43
N ARG A 197 1.26 -5.81 12.61
CA ARG A 197 0.84 -6.98 13.39
C ARG A 197 -0.59 -6.92 13.87
N CYS A 198 -1.12 -8.11 14.19
CA CYS A 198 -2.47 -8.31 14.73
C CYS A 198 -3.54 -7.60 13.87
N GLY A 199 -3.42 -7.78 12.56
CA GLY A 199 -4.32 -7.21 11.58
C GLY A 199 -5.55 -8.07 11.40
N TYR A 200 -6.70 -7.43 11.26
CA TYR A 200 -7.91 -8.08 10.77
C TYR A 200 -8.69 -7.16 9.85
N PHE A 201 -9.49 -7.76 8.98
CA PHE A 201 -10.42 -7.03 8.13
C PHE A 201 -11.74 -7.76 7.97
N GLU A 202 -12.79 -6.97 7.73
CA GLU A 202 -14.15 -7.44 7.48
C GLU A 202 -14.82 -6.50 6.47
N VAL A 203 -15.48 -7.07 5.47
CA VAL A 203 -16.15 -6.33 4.39
C VAL A 203 -17.47 -7.02 4.09
N MET A 204 -18.56 -6.26 4.13
CA MET A 204 -19.85 -6.75 3.64
C MET A 204 -19.91 -6.54 2.13
N ARG A 205 -20.05 -7.62 1.38
CA ARG A 205 -20.26 -7.59 -0.06
C ARG A 205 -21.67 -7.02 -0.33
N PRO A 206 -21.83 -6.05 -1.26
CA PRO A 206 -23.14 -5.58 -1.68
C PRO A 206 -23.96 -6.69 -2.36
#